data_AF-X1P4M9-F1
#
_entry.id   AF-X1P4M9-F1
#
_cell.length_a   1.000
_cell.length_b   1.000
_cell.length_c   1.000
_cell.angle_alpha   90.00
_cell.angle_beta   90.00
_cell.angle_gamma   90.00
#
_symmetry.space_group_name_H-M   'P 1'
#
loop_
_entity.id
_entity.type
_entity.pdbx_description
1 polymer ?
#
loop_
_entity_poly.entity_id
_entity_poly.type
_entity_poly.pdbx_seq_one_letter_code
_entity_poly.pdbx_strand_id
1 'polypeptide(L)'
;RRETKVWHPFKRARLNLTFVFAYQRRWDEDNLRARFKPGQDALVRAGLLEGDTMDNLGMGKIEVEVDKSRAPLTIIELEEINGNG
;
A
#
# COMPACT_ATOMS: atom_id res chain seq x y z
N ARG A 1 8.86 -33.22 -9.19
CA ARG A 1 7.58 -32.51 -8.96
C ARG A 1 7.90 -31.03 -8.92
N ARG A 2 7.30 -30.19 -9.78
CA ARG A 2 7.37 -28.73 -9.59
C ARG A 2 6.44 -28.39 -8.44
N GLU A 3 6.96 -27.81 -7.36
CA GLU A 3 6.13 -27.23 -6.31
C GLU A 3 5.40 -26.02 -6.91
N THR A 4 4.09 -26.16 -7.12
CA THR A 4 3.24 -25.00 -7.40
C THR A 4 3.16 -24.18 -6.11
N LYS A 5 3.83 -23.02 -6.10
CA LYS A 5 3.68 -22.04 -5.02
C LYS A 5 2.25 -21.49 -5.09
N VAL A 6 1.38 -21.96 -4.21
CA VAL A 6 0.02 -21.46 -4.09
C VAL A 6 0.09 -20.07 -3.48
N TRP A 7 -0.55 -19.09 -4.12
CA TRP A 7 -0.67 -17.74 -3.58
C TRP A 7 -1.60 -17.75 -2.36
N HIS A 8 -1.20 -17.05 -1.31
CA HIS A 8 -2.02 -16.78 -0.15
C HIS A 8 -2.02 -15.26 0.12
N PRO A 9 -3.18 -14.67 0.46
CA PRO A 9 -3.23 -13.28 0.90
C PRO A 9 -2.34 -13.08 2.14
N PHE A 10 -1.79 -11.87 2.29
CA PHE A 10 -1.09 -11.52 3.52
C PHE A 10 -2.08 -11.47 4.68
N LYS A 11 -1.77 -12.19 5.77
CA LYS A 11 -2.56 -12.16 7.01
C LYS A 11 -2.39 -10.84 7.74
N ARG A 12 -1.14 -10.37 7.80
CA ARG A 12 -0.76 -9.08 8.37
C ARG A 12 0.33 -8.44 7.52
N ALA A 13 0.12 -7.20 7.10
CA ALA A 13 1.09 -6.46 6.30
C ALA A 13 1.23 -5.01 6.75
N ARG A 14 2.39 -4.42 6.44
CA ARG A 14 2.61 -2.97 6.49
C ARG A 14 2.42 -2.41 5.08
N LEU A 15 1.61 -1.36 4.98
CA LEU A 15 1.34 -0.63 3.75
C LEU A 15 2.20 0.63 3.68
N ASN A 16 3.15 0.69 2.74
CA ASN A 16 3.85 1.92 2.40
C ASN A 16 3.28 2.49 1.10
N LEU A 17 3.14 3.82 1.05
CA LEU A 17 2.57 4.54 -0.09
C LEU A 17 3.52 5.64 -0.54
N THR A 18 3.86 5.65 -1.83
CA THR A 18 4.56 6.77 -2.46
C THR A 18 3.67 7.40 -3.52
N PHE A 19 3.27 8.64 -3.29
CA PHE A 19 2.50 9.42 -4.26
C PHE A 19 3.43 10.22 -5.15
N VAL A 20 3.42 9.91 -6.44
CA VAL A 20 4.23 10.62 -7.42
C VAL A 20 3.36 11.64 -8.13
N PHE A 21 3.69 12.92 -7.99
CA PHE A 21 2.98 14.02 -8.65
C PHE A 21 3.86 14.72 -9.69
N ALA A 22 3.24 15.20 -10.78
CA ALA A 22 3.93 16.00 -11.80
C ALA A 22 4.18 17.46 -11.38
N TYR A 23 3.83 17.84 -10.16
CA TYR A 23 3.97 19.19 -9.66
C TYR A 23 4.26 19.22 -8.16
N GLN A 24 4.90 20.29 -7.73
CA GLN A 24 5.22 20.53 -6.34
C GLN A 24 4.05 21.25 -5.66
N ARG A 25 3.62 20.71 -4.51
CA ARG A 25 2.65 21.31 -3.60
C ARG A 25 2.97 20.81 -2.19
N ARG A 26 2.54 21.55 -1.17
CA ARG A 26 2.48 21.01 0.19
C ARG A 26 1.36 19.98 0.28
N TRP A 27 1.72 18.75 0.63
CA TRP A 27 0.79 17.67 0.88
C TRP A 27 0.80 17.32 2.35
N ASP A 28 -0.35 16.90 2.84
CA ASP A 28 -0.56 16.47 4.20
C ASP A 28 -0.79 14.94 4.18
N GLU A 29 -0.08 14.22 5.04
CA GLU A 29 -0.05 12.76 5.02
C GLU A 29 -1.42 12.15 5.30
N ASP A 30 -2.19 12.73 6.22
CA ASP A 30 -3.54 12.26 6.55
C ASP A 30 -4.50 12.42 5.37
N ASN A 31 -4.41 13.52 4.63
CA ASN A 31 -5.16 13.72 3.40
C ASN A 31 -4.78 12.71 2.31
N LEU A 32 -3.49 12.40 2.16
CA LEU A 32 -3.02 11.38 1.22
C LEU A 32 -3.51 9.99 1.61
N ARG A 33 -3.45 9.65 2.90
CA ARG A 33 -3.98 8.41 3.47
C ARG A 33 -5.47 8.27 3.20
N ALA A 34 -6.25 9.31 3.50
CA ALA A 34 -7.69 9.33 3.26
C ALA A 34 -8.01 9.15 1.77
N ARG A 35 -7.23 9.80 0.89
CA ARG A 35 -7.38 9.69 -0.56
C ARG A 35 -7.13 8.28 -1.08
N PHE A 36 -6.27 7.50 -0.42
CA PHE A 36 -5.98 6.11 -0.81
C PHE A 36 -6.94 5.07 -0.20
N LYS A 37 -7.95 5.48 0.58
CA LYS A 37 -8.91 4.53 1.15
C LYS A 37 -9.54 3.56 0.12
N PRO A 38 -9.98 4.01 -1.09
CA PRO A 38 -10.46 3.07 -2.11
C PRO A 38 -9.39 2.08 -2.60
N GLY A 39 -8.11 2.46 -2.53
CA GLY A 39 -6.99 1.58 -2.83
C GLY A 39 -6.84 0.47 -1.80
N GLN A 40 -7.04 0.76 -0.51
CA GLN A 40 -7.05 -0.27 0.54
C GLN A 40 -8.16 -1.30 0.30
N ASP A 41 -9.37 -0.83 0.00
CA ASP A 41 -10.50 -1.71 -0.35
C ASP A 41 -10.17 -2.59 -1.57
N ALA A 42 -9.48 -2.03 -2.57
CA ALA A 42 -9.07 -2.76 -3.77
C ALA A 42 -8.05 -3.86 -3.46
N LEU A 43 -7.12 -3.65 -2.50
CA LEU A 43 -6.15 -4.66 -2.10
C LEU A 43 -6.83 -5.89 -1.46
N VAL A 44 -7.84 -5.67 -0.62
CA VAL A 44 -8.64 -6.77 -0.04
C VAL A 44 -9.45 -7.48 -1.12
N ARG A 45 -10.13 -6.73 -2.00
CA ARG A 45 -10.92 -7.30 -3.11
C ARG A 45 -10.07 -8.09 -4.11
N ALA A 46 -8.82 -7.70 -4.31
CA ALA A 46 -7.87 -8.41 -5.15
C ALA A 46 -7.30 -9.68 -4.48
N GLY A 47 -7.63 -9.96 -3.22
CA GLY A 47 -7.10 -11.09 -2.47
C GLY A 47 -5.61 -10.94 -2.13
N LEU A 48 -5.12 -9.70 -2.04
CA LEU A 48 -3.74 -9.42 -1.62
C LEU A 48 -3.63 -9.36 -0.09
N LEU A 49 -4.67 -8.86 0.57
CA LEU A 49 -4.80 -8.78 2.03
C LEU A 49 -5.99 -9.61 2.49
N GLU A 50 -5.87 -10.25 3.65
CA GLU A 50 -6.98 -10.95 4.29
C GLU A 50 -8.08 -9.99 4.79
N GLY A 51 -7.69 -8.78 5.18
CA GLY A 51 -8.60 -7.71 5.58
C GLY A 51 -7.92 -6.33 5.61
N ASP A 52 -8.71 -5.27 5.74
CA ASP A 52 -8.29 -3.86 5.84
C ASP A 52 -8.32 -3.33 7.28
N THR A 53 -8.62 -4.20 8.26
CA THR A 53 -8.64 -3.84 9.68
C THR A 53 -7.22 -3.57 10.21
N MET A 54 -7.12 -2.91 11.37
CA MET A 54 -5.82 -2.66 12.01
C MET A 54 -5.06 -3.94 12.41
N ASP A 55 -5.78 -5.07 12.55
CA ASP A 55 -5.18 -6.36 12.87
C ASP A 55 -4.45 -6.96 11.65
N ASN A 56 -4.93 -6.64 10.44
CA ASN A 56 -4.39 -7.16 9.17
C ASN A 56 -3.50 -6.15 8.44
N LEU A 57 -3.71 -4.84 8.64
CA LEU A 57 -3.05 -3.81 7.86
C LEU A 57 -2.54 -2.68 8.76
N GLY A 58 -1.23 -2.62 8.93
CA GLY A 58 -0.53 -1.49 9.52
C GLY A 58 -0.23 -0.43 8.47
N MET A 59 -0.36 0.86 8.82
CA MET A 59 0.16 1.94 7.98
C MET A 59 1.66 2.10 8.23
N GLY A 60 2.44 2.08 7.15
CA GLY A 60 3.86 2.38 7.14
C GLY A 60 4.11 3.83 6.75
N LYS A 61 5.09 4.05 5.88
CA LYS A 61 5.44 5.38 5.39
C LYS A 61 4.45 5.89 4.35
N ILE A 62 4.21 7.19 4.38
CA ILE A 62 3.51 7.92 3.32
C ILE A 62 4.48 8.97 2.79
N GLU A 63 4.94 8.78 1.57
CA GLU A 63 5.94 9.62 0.93
C GLU A 63 5.34 10.32 -0.30
N VAL A 64 5.93 11.48 -0.63
CA VAL A 64 5.59 12.21 -1.85
C VAL A 64 6.84 12.43 -2.66
N GLU A 65 6.77 12.04 -3.92
CA GLU A 65 7.78 12.33 -4.91
C GLU A 65 7.23 13.29 -5.97
N VAL A 66 8.09 14.18 -6.46
CA VAL A 66 7.75 15.09 -7.55
C VAL A 66 8.58 14.69 -8.77
N ASP A 67 7.90 14.17 -9.79
CA ASP A 67 8.50 13.85 -11.08
C ASP A 67 7.68 14.48 -12.20
N LYS A 68 8.20 15.58 -12.74
CA LYS A 68 7.55 16.36 -13.80
C LYS A 68 7.58 15.67 -15.17
N SER A 69 8.35 14.59 -15.31
CA SER A 69 8.53 13.88 -16.58
C SER A 69 7.52 12.76 -16.82
N ARG A 70 6.71 12.41 -15.80
CA ARG A 70 5.77 11.29 -15.88
C ARG A 70 4.36 11.66 -15.41
N ALA A 71 3.41 10.83 -15.83
CA ALA A 71 2.05 10.90 -15.32
C ALA A 71 2.00 10.57 -13.81
N PRO A 72 1.10 11.20 -13.04
CA PRO A 72 0.92 10.89 -11.63
C PRO A 72 0.61 9.41 -11.40
N LEU A 73 1.15 8.84 -10.33
CA LEU A 73 0.87 7.47 -9.92
C LEU A 73 1.02 7.28 -8.42
N THR A 74 0.57 6.13 -7.93
CA THR A 74 0.80 5.69 -6.56
C THR A 74 1.57 4.38 -6.60
N ILE A 75 2.72 4.35 -5.93
CA ILE A 75 3.48 3.13 -5.67
C ILE A 75 2.93 2.55 -4.36
N ILE A 76 2.61 1.26 -4.40
CA ILE A 76 2.02 0.52 -3.29
C ILE A 76 3.00 -0.59 -2.94
N GLU A 77 3.50 -0.59 -1.70
CA GLU A 77 4.37 -1.64 -1.20
C GLU A 77 3.71 -2.30 0.02
N LEU A 78 3.56 -3.62 -0.05
CA LEU A 78 3.06 -4.45 1.03
C LEU A 78 4.19 -5.31 1.58
N GLU A 79 4.54 -5.08 2.83
CA GLU A 79 5.53 -5.88 3.56
C GLU A 79 4.81 -6.83 4.52
N GLU A 80 4.99 -8.14 4.36
CA GLU A 80 4.42 -9.11 5.30
C GLU A 80 5.04 -8.95 6.70
N ILE A 81 4.18 -8.78 7.71
CA ILE A 81 4.60 -8.74 9.11
C ILE A 81 4.50 -10.16 9.64
N ASN A 82 5.59 -10.92 9.53
CA ASN A 82 5.72 -12.20 10.18
C ASN A 82 5.79 -11.97 11.69
N GLY A 83 4.78 -12.44 12.42
CA GLY A 83 4.72 -12.32 13.88
C GLY A 83 5.90 -13.02 14.55
N ASN A 84 6.97 -12.29 14.82
CA ASN A 84 7.96 -12.56 15.85
C ASN A 84 8.27 -11.22 16.52
N GLY A 85 7.45 -10.84 17.51
CA GLY A 85 7.64 -9.66 18.37
C GLY A 85 6.79 -8.46 17.97
#